data_AF-A0A348MTA6-F1
#
_entry.id   AF-A0A348MTA6-F1
#
_cell.length_a   1.000
_cell.length_b   1.000
_cell.length_c   1.000
_cell.angle_alpha   90.00
_cell.angle_beta   90.00
_cell.angle_gamma   90.00
#
_symmetry.space_group_name_H-M   'P 1'
#
loop_
_entity.id
_entity.type
_entity.pdbx_description
1 polymer ?
#
loop_
_entity_poly.entity_id
_entity_poly.type
_entity_poly.pdbx_seq_one_letter_code
_entity_poly.pdbx_strand_id
1 'polypeptide(L)'
;DLKENAEYHAAREQQSFCEGRIQDIEGKLSNAQVIDVTKLENTGKVIFGTTVRLLNCDTDAEITYKIVGDDEADIKNNLISVGSPIARGLIGKVVDDVANITTPKGMVEFEILEVQYI
;
A
#
# COMPACT_ATOMS: atom_id res chain seq x y z
N ASP A 1 -44.81 -17.42 -9.85
CA ASP A 1 -43.67 -17.77 -10.72
C ASP A 1 -42.57 -16.76 -10.47
N LEU A 2 -41.49 -17.16 -9.79
CA LEU A 2 -40.34 -16.29 -9.44
C LEU A 2 -39.09 -16.66 -10.26
N LYS A 3 -39.19 -17.68 -11.12
CA LYS A 3 -38.06 -18.20 -11.90
C LYS A 3 -37.67 -17.33 -13.08
N GLU A 4 -38.54 -16.41 -13.51
CA GLU A 4 -38.30 -15.49 -14.64
C GLU A 4 -38.02 -14.04 -14.21
N ASN A 5 -38.00 -13.73 -12.91
CA ASN A 5 -37.78 -12.36 -12.46
C ASN A 5 -36.27 -12.09 -12.33
N ALA A 6 -35.64 -11.76 -13.47
CA ALA A 6 -34.23 -11.44 -13.56
C ALA A 6 -33.79 -10.32 -12.59
N GLU A 7 -34.67 -9.34 -12.33
CA GLU A 7 -34.40 -8.26 -11.36
C GLU A 7 -34.33 -8.78 -9.93
N TYR A 8 -35.20 -9.73 -9.54
CA TYR A 8 -35.14 -10.35 -8.21
C TYR A 8 -33.85 -11.16 -8.01
N HIS A 9 -33.43 -11.91 -9.03
CA HIS A 9 -32.17 -12.65 -8.98
C HIS A 9 -30.95 -11.72 -8.88
N ALA A 10 -30.91 -10.65 -9.68
CA ALA A 10 -29.86 -9.64 -9.63
C ALA A 10 -29.82 -8.92 -8.27
N ALA A 11 -30.97 -8.56 -7.70
CA ALA A 11 -31.06 -7.92 -6.39
C ALA A 11 -30.54 -8.84 -5.27
N ARG A 12 -30.87 -10.15 -5.32
CA ARG A 12 -30.38 -11.14 -4.35
C ARG A 12 -28.88 -11.38 -4.47
N GLU A 13 -28.34 -11.42 -5.69
CA GLU A 13 -26.90 -11.56 -5.93
C GLU A 13 -26.13 -10.33 -5.43
N GLN A 14 -26.64 -9.13 -5.72
CA GLN A 14 -26.11 -7.88 -5.18
C GLN A 14 -26.13 -7.86 -3.65
N GLN A 15 -27.23 -8.29 -3.03
CA GLN A 15 -27.32 -8.41 -1.58
C GLN A 15 -26.26 -9.37 -1.03
N SER A 16 -26.12 -10.56 -1.62
CA SER A 16 -25.16 -11.57 -1.18
C SER A 16 -23.71 -11.06 -1.32
N PHE A 17 -23.41 -10.33 -2.40
CA PHE A 17 -22.12 -9.67 -2.59
C PHE A 17 -21.86 -8.60 -1.53
N CYS A 18 -22.86 -7.77 -1.22
CA CYS A 18 -22.77 -6.77 -0.16
C CYS A 18 -22.53 -7.40 1.22
N GLU A 19 -23.28 -8.45 1.57
CA GLU A 19 -23.10 -9.19 2.82
C GLU A 19 -21.71 -9.81 2.93
N GLY A 20 -21.20 -10.40 1.84
CA GLY A 20 -19.82 -10.90 1.77
C GLY A 20 -18.78 -9.80 2.00
N ARG A 21 -19.00 -8.60 1.44
CA ARG A 21 -18.12 -7.44 1.68
C ARG A 21 -18.17 -6.94 3.12
N ILE A 22 -19.35 -6.95 3.74
CA ILE A 22 -19.50 -6.59 5.16
C ILE A 22 -18.66 -7.54 6.02
N GLN A 23 -18.80 -8.85 5.81
CA GLN A 23 -18.04 -9.85 6.56
C GLN A 23 -16.52 -9.72 6.37
N ASP A 24 -16.05 -9.44 5.15
CA ASP A 24 -14.63 -9.19 4.89
C ASP A 24 -14.12 -7.97 5.66
N ILE A 25 -14.86 -6.85 5.61
CA ILE A 25 -14.50 -5.61 6.31
C ILE A 25 -14.51 -5.81 7.83
N GLU A 26 -15.54 -6.46 8.37
CA GLU A 26 -15.63 -6.78 9.80
C GLU A 26 -14.48 -7.68 10.26
N GLY A 27 -14.13 -8.69 9.46
CA GLY A 27 -13.01 -9.59 9.72
C GLY A 27 -11.67 -8.85 9.73
N LYS A 28 -11.43 -7.95 8.76
CA LYS A 28 -10.23 -7.11 8.73
C LYS A 28 -10.17 -6.16 9.91
N LEU A 29 -11.27 -5.45 10.20
CA LEU A 29 -11.33 -4.48 11.30
C LEU A 29 -11.08 -5.14 12.66
N SER A 30 -11.62 -6.34 12.88
CA SER A 30 -11.44 -7.08 14.13
C SER A 30 -9.98 -7.50 14.39
N ASN A 31 -9.16 -7.61 13.34
CA ASN A 31 -7.76 -8.03 13.44
C ASN A 31 -6.77 -6.89 13.16
N ALA A 32 -7.27 -5.71 12.81
CA ALA A 32 -6.45 -4.57 12.42
C ALA A 32 -5.66 -4.03 13.63
N GLN A 33 -4.38 -3.74 13.38
CA GLN A 33 -3.53 -3.03 14.33
C GLN A 33 -3.14 -1.68 13.75
N VAL A 34 -3.50 -0.61 14.45
CA VAL A 34 -3.12 0.75 14.05
C VAL A 34 -1.68 1.01 14.50
N ILE A 35 -0.81 1.30 13.54
CA ILE A 35 0.59 1.64 13.79
C ILE A 35 0.76 3.14 13.58
N ASP A 36 1.12 3.84 14.65
CA ASP A 36 1.44 5.26 14.62
C ASP A 36 2.95 5.45 14.53
N VAL A 37 3.44 5.74 13.32
CA VAL A 37 4.88 5.90 13.04
C VAL A 37 5.49 7.05 13.83
N THR A 38 4.72 8.08 14.20
CA THR A 38 5.21 9.26 14.91
C THR A 38 5.59 8.96 16.37
N LYS A 39 5.08 7.86 16.92
CA LYS A 39 5.40 7.37 18.27
C LYS A 39 6.62 6.45 18.30
N LEU A 40 7.13 6.05 17.14
CA LEU A 40 8.30 5.18 17.04
C LEU A 40 9.58 6.02 17.12
N GLU A 41 10.65 5.42 17.64
CA GLU A 41 11.97 6.02 17.57
C GLU A 41 12.37 6.22 16.11
N ASN A 42 12.74 7.45 15.75
CA ASN A 42 13.19 7.75 14.40
C ASN A 42 14.62 7.21 14.21
N THR A 43 14.69 5.98 13.72
CA THR A 43 15.96 5.31 13.41
C THR A 43 16.51 5.67 12.02
N GLY A 44 15.83 6.54 11.27
CA GLY A 44 16.16 6.84 9.87
C GLY A 44 15.89 5.68 8.89
N LYS A 45 15.36 4.56 9.38
CA LYS A 45 15.04 3.39 8.56
C LYS A 45 13.66 3.51 7.97
N VAL A 46 13.53 3.06 6.72
CA VAL A 46 12.24 2.86 6.06
C VAL A 46 11.51 1.70 6.75
N ILE A 47 10.36 1.99 7.34
CA ILE A 47 9.48 1.01 7.99
C ILE A 47 8.02 1.27 7.62
N PHE A 48 7.11 0.40 8.05
CA PHE A 48 5.68 0.61 7.87
C PHE A 48 5.25 1.98 8.43
N GLY A 49 4.43 2.71 7.67
CA GLY A 49 3.93 4.04 8.04
C GLY A 49 4.86 5.20 7.66
N THR A 50 6.14 4.95 7.32
CA THR A 50 7.06 6.02 6.93
C THR A 50 6.73 6.61 5.57
N THR A 51 7.02 7.90 5.42
CA THR A 51 7.00 8.61 4.14
C THR A 51 8.44 8.72 3.64
N VAL A 52 8.70 8.25 2.43
CA VAL A 52 10.04 8.10 1.86
C VAL A 52 10.12 8.88 0.56
N ARG A 53 11.12 9.75 0.45
CA ARG A 53 11.43 10.45 -0.80
C ARG A 53 12.55 9.72 -1.52
N LEU A 54 12.33 9.46 -2.80
CA LEU A 54 13.15 8.63 -3.65
C LEU A 54 13.56 9.42 -4.89
N LEU A 55 14.80 9.21 -5.34
CA LEU A 55 15.29 9.63 -6.64
C LEU A 55 15.38 8.42 -7.55
N ASN A 56 14.75 8.48 -8.72
CA ASN A 56 14.95 7.48 -9.76
C ASN A 56 16.28 7.75 -10.48
N CYS A 57 17.26 6.84 -10.34
CA CYS A 57 18.61 7.06 -10.86
C CYS A 57 18.69 7.04 -12.40
N ASP A 58 17.69 6.48 -13.10
CA ASP A 58 17.67 6.43 -14.56
C ASP A 58 17.08 7.71 -15.20
N THR A 59 16.19 8.40 -14.47
CA THR A 59 15.38 9.51 -15.00
C THR A 59 15.57 10.82 -14.26
N ASP A 60 16.34 10.83 -13.17
CA ASP A 60 16.50 11.94 -12.23
C ASP A 60 15.17 12.47 -11.66
N ALA A 61 14.11 11.66 -11.70
CA ALA A 61 12.80 12.05 -11.19
C ALA A 61 12.68 11.77 -9.69
N GLU A 62 12.29 12.77 -8.91
CA GLU A 62 11.95 12.62 -7.50
C GLU A 62 10.50 12.17 -7.33
N ILE A 63 10.27 11.20 -6.45
CA ILE A 63 8.95 10.75 -6.06
C ILE A 63 8.89 10.48 -4.56
N THR A 64 7.76 10.78 -3.93
CA THR A 64 7.55 10.53 -2.50
C THR A 64 6.44 9.52 -2.33
N TYR A 65 6.68 8.47 -1.55
CA TYR A 65 5.71 7.44 -1.24
C TYR A 65 5.50 7.29 0.27
N LYS A 66 4.27 6.99 0.69
CA LYS A 66 3.99 6.53 2.06
C LYS A 66 3.70 5.03 2.04
N ILE A 67 4.36 4.30 2.93
CA ILE A 67 4.17 2.85 3.05
C ILE A 67 2.99 2.59 3.98
N VAL A 68 1.93 2.01 3.44
CA VAL A 68 0.65 1.77 4.11
C VAL A 68 0.21 0.30 4.03
N GLY A 69 -0.91 -0.04 4.67
CA GLY A 69 -1.52 -1.38 4.54
C GLY A 69 -2.11 -1.62 3.15
N ASP A 70 -2.43 -2.88 2.84
CA ASP A 70 -3.06 -3.25 1.56
C ASP A 70 -4.41 -2.54 1.35
N ASP A 71 -5.21 -2.41 2.40
CA ASP A 71 -6.54 -1.78 2.32
C ASP A 71 -6.48 -0.25 2.14
N GLU A 72 -5.34 0.38 2.44
CA GLU A 72 -5.12 1.84 2.33
C GLU A 72 -4.37 2.24 1.05
N ALA A 73 -3.86 1.26 0.30
CA ALA A 73 -2.99 1.51 -0.84
C ALA A 73 -3.75 2.22 -1.97
N ASP A 74 -3.19 3.35 -2.40
CA ASP A 74 -3.68 4.15 -3.52
C ASP A 74 -2.51 4.84 -4.21
N ILE A 75 -2.12 4.27 -5.36
CA ILE A 75 -0.99 4.77 -6.13
C ILE A 75 -1.19 6.20 -6.65
N LYS A 76 -2.44 6.63 -6.87
CA LYS A 76 -2.73 8.00 -7.35
C LYS A 76 -2.39 9.04 -6.29
N ASN A 77 -2.47 8.65 -5.02
CA ASN A 77 -2.11 9.46 -3.86
C ASN A 77 -0.72 9.12 -3.32
N ASN A 78 0.09 8.37 -4.09
CA ASN A 78 1.41 7.88 -3.68
C ASN A 78 1.41 7.06 -2.36
N LEU A 79 0.32 6.35 -2.10
CA LEU A 79 0.21 5.40 -1.00
C LEU A 79 0.49 4.01 -1.55
N ILE A 80 1.59 3.40 -1.11
CA ILE A 80 1.99 2.07 -1.57
C ILE A 80 1.79 1.04 -0.47
N SER A 81 1.23 -0.11 -0.82
CA SER A 81 1.15 -1.23 0.10
C SER A 81 2.55 -1.71 0.48
N VAL A 82 2.72 -2.07 1.76
CA VAL A 82 3.90 -2.77 2.30
C VAL A 82 4.22 -4.07 1.55
N GLY A 83 3.22 -4.72 0.93
CA GLY A 83 3.39 -5.92 0.11
C GLY A 83 3.91 -5.65 -1.30
N SER A 84 3.88 -4.40 -1.77
CA SER A 84 4.31 -4.05 -3.12
C SER A 84 5.82 -4.31 -3.34
N PRO A 85 6.27 -4.61 -4.57
CA PRO A 85 7.69 -4.78 -4.86
C PRO A 85 8.53 -3.56 -4.47
N ILE A 86 7.98 -2.35 -4.65
CA ILE A 86 8.64 -1.10 -4.29
C ILE A 86 8.85 -1.03 -2.78
N ALA A 87 7.78 -1.16 -1.99
CA ALA A 87 7.89 -1.11 -0.54
C ALA A 87 8.85 -2.18 -0.02
N ARG A 88 8.74 -3.43 -0.48
CA ARG A 88 9.64 -4.53 -0.06
C ARG A 88 11.11 -4.26 -0.36
N GLY A 89 11.44 -3.58 -1.45
CA GLY A 89 12.80 -3.19 -1.78
C GLY A 89 13.36 -2.07 -0.88
N LEU A 90 12.47 -1.25 -0.31
CA LEU A 90 12.82 -0.11 0.53
C LEU A 90 12.87 -0.47 2.03
N ILE A 91 12.05 -1.41 2.51
CA ILE A 91 11.98 -1.74 3.94
C ILE A 91 13.36 -2.06 4.52
N GLY A 92 13.70 -1.38 5.61
CA GLY A 92 14.94 -1.53 6.37
C GLY A 92 16.12 -0.72 5.84
N LYS A 93 16.00 -0.10 4.66
CA LYS A 93 17.00 0.81 4.09
C LYS A 93 16.97 2.17 4.78
N VAL A 94 18.04 2.94 4.62
CA VAL A 94 18.21 4.28 5.21
C VAL A 94 18.47 5.32 4.11
N VAL A 95 18.57 6.59 4.49
CA VAL A 95 18.99 7.68 3.59
C VAL A 95 20.36 7.35 2.97
N ASP A 96 20.54 7.76 1.71
CA ASP A 96 21.70 7.48 0.84
C ASP A 96 21.87 6.01 0.40
N ASP A 97 20.99 5.09 0.84
CA ASP A 97 20.97 3.73 0.28
C ASP A 97 20.31 3.71 -1.11
N VAL A 98 20.82 2.81 -1.96
CA VAL A 98 20.20 2.45 -3.24
C VAL A 98 19.39 1.16 -3.11
N ALA A 99 18.17 1.18 -3.64
CA ALA A 99 17.25 0.06 -3.72
C ALA A 99 17.01 -0.35 -5.18
N ASN A 100 17.39 -1.58 -5.53
CA ASN A 100 17.13 -2.16 -6.85
C ASN A 100 15.78 -2.88 -6.83
N ILE A 101 14.79 -2.34 -7.54
CA ILE A 101 13.42 -2.84 -7.53
C ILE A 101 13.10 -3.48 -8.87
N THR A 102 12.71 -4.76 -8.84
CA THR A 102 12.26 -5.45 -10.04
C THR A 102 10.77 -5.16 -10.27
N THR A 103 10.47 -4.45 -11.34
CA THR A 103 9.11 -4.21 -11.82
C THR A 103 8.82 -5.07 -13.05
N PRO A 104 7.55 -5.28 -13.44
CA PRO A 104 7.22 -5.99 -14.69
C PRO A 104 7.83 -5.36 -15.95
N LYS A 105 8.25 -4.08 -15.89
CA LYS A 105 8.86 -3.36 -17.01
C LYS A 105 10.39 -3.42 -17.02
N GLY A 106 11.01 -3.98 -15.98
CA GLY A 106 12.47 -4.02 -15.80
C GLY A 106 12.91 -3.70 -14.38
N MET A 107 14.21 -3.76 -14.16
CA MET A 107 14.85 -3.30 -12.93
C MET A 107 14.88 -1.76 -12.93
N VAL A 108 14.56 -1.17 -11.79
CA VAL A 108 14.62 0.28 -11.57
C VAL A 108 15.44 0.54 -10.31
N GLU A 109 16.36 1.49 -10.39
CA GLU A 109 17.20 1.90 -9.26
C GLU A 109 16.62 3.16 -8.62
N PHE A 110 16.42 3.11 -7.31
CA PHE A 110 16.00 4.25 -6.51
C PHE A 110 17.01 4.55 -5.42
N GLU A 111 17.43 5.79 -5.28
CA GLU A 111 18.18 6.30 -4.14
C GLU A 111 17.24 6.92 -3.12
N ILE A 112 17.46 6.64 -1.83
CA ILE A 112 16.63 7.18 -0.76
C ILE A 112 17.17 8.53 -0.34
N LEU A 113 16.44 9.59 -0.65
CA LEU A 113 16.80 10.96 -0.30
C LEU A 113 16.40 11.32 1.13
N GLU A 114 15.28 10.78 1.61
CA GLU A 114 14.71 11.17 2.89
C GLU A 114 13.76 10.11 3.44
N VAL A 115 13.77 9.93 4.76
CA VAL A 115 12.81 9.09 5.49
C VAL A 115 12.17 9.91 6.60
N GLN A 116 10.85 10.07 6.53
CA GLN A 116 10.05 10.88 7.45
C GLN A 116 9.07 10.02 8.24
N TYR A 117 9.00 10.28 9.55
CA TYR A 117 8.10 9.64 10.49
C TYR A 117 6.97 10.64 10.81
N ILE A 118 6.02 10.80 9.87
CA ILE A 118 4.92 11.80 9.90
C ILE A 118 3.55 11.21 9.54
#